data_AF-A0A5C7PNX9-F1
#
_entry.id   AF-A0A5C7PNX9-F1
#
_cell.length_a   1.000
_cell.length_b   1.000
_cell.length_c   1.000
_cell.angle_alpha   90.00
_cell.angle_beta   90.00
_cell.angle_gamma   90.00
#
_symmetry.space_group_name_H-M   'P 1'
#
loop_
_entity.id
_entity.type
_entity.pdbx_description
1 polymer ?
#
loop_
_entity_poly.entity_id
_entity_poly.type
_entity_poly.pdbx_seq_one_letter_code
_entity_poly.pdbx_strand_id
1 'polypeptide(L)'
;MQVDESQEVKALRQELRAYFAKVMTPEVKEGCHAKESGQVYRDAVRQIGKDGWLAIGWPKEYGGQGRGQSEQLALLEEAYIAGAPI
;
A
#
# COMPACT_ATOMS: atom_id res chain seq x y z
N MET A 1 -18.97 -22.34 -4.98
CA MET A 1 -17.71 -21.59 -4.86
C MET A 1 -18.01 -20.16 -5.25
N GLN A 2 -17.92 -19.21 -4.31
CA GLN A 2 -18.05 -17.78 -4.61
C GLN A 2 -16.65 -17.22 -4.83
N VAL A 3 -16.40 -16.65 -6.00
CA VAL A 3 -15.08 -16.12 -6.42
C VAL A 3 -15.13 -14.59 -6.56
N ASP A 4 -16.27 -13.96 -6.23
CA ASP A 4 -16.39 -12.50 -6.29
C ASP A 4 -15.79 -11.85 -5.04
N GLU A 5 -15.18 -10.69 -5.24
CA GLU A 5 -14.56 -9.91 -4.19
C GLU A 5 -15.61 -9.13 -3.38
N SER A 6 -15.44 -9.05 -2.06
CA SER A 6 -16.38 -8.38 -1.18
C SER A 6 -16.45 -6.86 -1.47
N GLN A 7 -17.55 -6.22 -1.09
CA GLN A 7 -17.71 -4.78 -1.29
C GLN A 7 -16.69 -3.97 -0.47
N GLU A 8 -16.32 -4.47 0.71
CA GLU A 8 -15.31 -3.87 1.58
C GLU A 8 -13.94 -3.85 0.91
N VAL A 9 -13.53 -4.96 0.27
CA VAL A 9 -12.25 -5.04 -0.43
C VAL A 9 -12.26 -4.17 -1.69
N LYS A 10 -13.37 -4.14 -2.43
CA LYS A 10 -13.55 -3.23 -3.59
C LYS A 10 -13.42 -1.76 -3.18
N ALA A 11 -14.03 -1.36 -2.06
CA ALA A 11 -13.91 -0.01 -1.52
C ALA A 11 -12.46 0.29 -1.08
N LEU A 12 -11.80 -0.67 -0.41
CA LEU A 12 -10.40 -0.54 -0.01
C LEU A 12 -9.49 -0.34 -1.23
N ARG A 13 -9.69 -1.06 -2.34
CA ARG A 13 -8.90 -0.86 -3.56
C ARG A 13 -9.02 0.57 -4.10
N GLN A 14 -10.22 1.14 -4.08
CA GLN A 14 -10.42 2.52 -4.54
C GLN A 14 -9.70 3.52 -3.64
N GLU A 15 -9.74 3.31 -2.32
CA GLU A 15 -9.00 4.11 -1.35
C GLU A 15 -7.49 4.02 -1.57
N LEU A 16 -6.96 2.80 -1.68
CA LEU A 16 -5.54 2.54 -1.92
C LEU A 16 -5.06 3.14 -3.23
N ARG A 17 -5.84 3.03 -4.30
CA ARG A 17 -5.51 3.63 -5.59
C ARG A 17 -5.42 5.14 -5.50
N ALA A 18 -6.39 5.78 -4.83
CA ALA A 18 -6.38 7.22 -4.61
C ALA A 18 -5.22 7.63 -3.71
N TYR A 19 -4.86 6.81 -2.72
CA TYR A 19 -3.72 7.03 -1.83
C TYR A 19 -2.39 6.95 -2.58
N PHE A 20 -2.13 5.84 -3.28
CA PHE A 20 -0.89 5.66 -4.02
C PHE A 20 -0.75 6.65 -5.18
N ALA A 21 -1.84 7.09 -5.81
CA ALA A 21 -1.78 8.15 -6.81
C ALA A 21 -1.26 9.49 -6.25
N LYS A 22 -1.46 9.76 -4.96
CA LYS A 22 -0.94 10.96 -4.28
C LYS A 22 0.50 10.79 -3.84
N VAL A 23 0.86 9.62 -3.32
CA VAL A 23 2.20 9.34 -2.79
C VAL A 23 3.22 9.08 -3.91
N MET A 24 2.81 8.33 -4.94
CA MET A 24 3.68 7.92 -6.05
C MET A 24 3.58 8.89 -7.23
N THR A 25 4.04 10.12 -7.03
CA THR A 25 4.19 11.09 -8.13
C THR A 25 5.22 10.59 -9.15
N PRO A 26 5.27 11.15 -10.38
CA PRO A 26 6.27 10.77 -11.38
C PRO A 26 7.72 10.84 -10.85
N GLU A 27 8.03 11.85 -10.05
CA GLU A 27 9.35 12.05 -9.45
C GLU A 27 9.67 10.99 -8.39
N VAL A 28 8.68 10.62 -7.57
CA VAL A 28 8.84 9.55 -6.56
C VAL A 28 9.03 8.21 -7.25
N LYS A 29 8.24 7.92 -8.29
CA LYS A 29 8.37 6.69 -9.09
C LYS A 29 9.78 6.54 -9.68
N GLU A 30 10.29 7.60 -10.32
CA GLU A 30 11.65 7.61 -10.89
C GLU A 30 12.74 7.51 -9.79
N GLY A 31 12.49 8.15 -8.65
CA GLY A 31 13.39 8.09 -7.49
C GLY A 31 13.45 6.72 -6.82
N CYS A 32 12.39 5.91 -6.94
CA CYS A 32 12.29 4.55 -6.41
C CYS A 32 12.74 3.48 -7.42
N HIS A 33 12.61 3.75 -8.72
CA HIS A 33 12.91 2.77 -9.77
C HIS A 33 14.37 2.30 -9.71
N ALA A 34 14.55 0.98 -9.53
CA ALA A 34 15.85 0.30 -9.37
C ALA A 34 16.74 0.87 -8.25
N LYS A 35 16.15 1.53 -7.24
CA LYS A 35 16.87 2.22 -6.15
C LYS A 35 16.25 1.88 -4.79
N GLU A 36 16.38 0.62 -4.36
CA GLU A 36 15.83 0.09 -3.09
C GLU A 36 16.48 0.65 -1.81
N SER A 37 17.32 1.68 -1.93
CA SER A 37 17.98 2.35 -0.81
C SER A 37 18.13 3.86 -1.02
N GLY A 38 17.49 4.44 -2.03
CA GLY A 38 17.53 5.89 -2.26
C GLY A 38 16.86 6.69 -1.13
N GLN A 39 17.20 7.97 -1.00
CA GLN A 39 16.52 8.85 -0.04
C GLN A 39 15.02 8.95 -0.34
N VAL A 40 14.66 9.11 -1.62
CA VAL A 40 13.27 9.14 -2.09
C VAL A 40 12.53 7.85 -1.74
N TYR A 41 13.17 6.69 -1.97
CA TYR A 41 12.63 5.38 -1.57
C TYR A 41 12.33 5.33 -0.07
N ARG A 42 13.31 5.69 0.77
CA ARG A 42 13.13 5.69 2.24
C ARG A 42 12.04 6.65 2.70
N ASP A 43 11.93 7.81 2.07
CA ASP A 43 10.92 8.81 2.44
C ASP A 43 9.52 8.35 2.04
N ALA A 44 9.37 7.70 0.88
CA ALA A 44 8.11 7.05 0.48
C ALA A 44 7.73 5.93 1.46
N VAL A 45 8.64 5.02 1.80
CA VAL A 45 8.40 3.96 2.80
C VAL A 45 8.01 4.55 4.16
N ARG A 46 8.69 5.60 4.62
CA ARG A 46 8.33 6.29 5.87
C ARG A 46 6.94 6.90 5.81
N GLN A 47 6.54 7.49 4.69
CA GLN A 47 5.21 8.05 4.52
C GLN A 47 4.14 6.95 4.58
N ILE A 48 4.33 5.86 3.82
CA ILE A 48 3.44 4.69 3.81
C ILE A 48 3.32 4.06 5.21
N GLY A 49 4.43 4.00 5.96
CA GLY A 49 4.44 3.55 7.35
C GLY A 49 3.69 4.48 8.30
N LYS A 50 3.90 5.79 8.20
CA LYS A 50 3.20 6.80 9.01
C LYS A 50 1.69 6.79 8.76
N ASP A 51 1.29 6.53 7.53
CA ASP A 51 -0.12 6.45 7.14
C ASP A 51 -0.76 5.09 7.50
N GLY A 52 0.01 4.17 8.09
CA GLY A 52 -0.50 2.92 8.66
C GLY A 52 -0.72 1.78 7.66
N TRP A 53 -0.14 1.88 6.45
CA TRP A 53 -0.33 0.88 5.40
C TRP A 53 0.66 -0.30 5.48
N LEU A 54 1.88 -0.09 5.98
CA LEU A 54 2.89 -1.17 6.08
C LEU A 54 2.49 -2.32 7.02
N ALA A 55 1.69 -2.03 8.05
CA ALA A 55 1.26 -3.00 9.06
C ALA A 55 -0.25 -3.30 8.97
N ILE A 56 -0.84 -3.23 7.77
CA ILE A 56 -2.29 -3.39 7.59
C ILE A 56 -2.83 -4.72 8.15
N GLY A 57 -2.03 -5.78 8.07
CA GLY A 57 -2.39 -7.12 8.56
C GLY A 57 -2.09 -7.38 10.03
N TRP A 58 -1.30 -6.53 10.69
CA TRP A 58 -0.91 -6.77 12.07
C TRP A 58 -2.08 -6.53 13.03
N PRO A 59 -2.17 -7.28 14.15
CA PRO A 59 -3.13 -6.99 15.19
C PRO A 59 -3.05 -5.55 15.70
N LYS A 60 -4.19 -4.99 16.10
CA LYS A 60 -4.28 -3.60 16.59
C LYS A 60 -3.43 -3.36 17.84
N GLU A 61 -3.24 -4.38 18.68
CA GLU A 61 -2.36 -4.33 19.87
C GLU A 61 -0.89 -4.05 19.52
N TYR A 62 -0.46 -4.32 18.27
CA TYR A 62 0.87 -3.99 17.76
C TYR A 62 0.88 -2.76 16.84
N GLY A 63 -0.22 -1.98 16.82
CA GLY A 63 -0.34 -0.79 15.99
C GLY A 63 -0.75 -1.04 14.54
N GLY A 64 -1.16 -2.26 14.19
CA GLY A 64 -1.68 -2.58 12.86
C GLY A 64 -3.18 -2.32 12.71
N GLN A 65 -3.74 -2.64 11.54
CA GLN A 65 -5.17 -2.46 11.26
C GLN A 65 -6.01 -3.73 11.50
N GLY A 66 -5.37 -4.89 11.65
CA GLY A 66 -6.03 -6.19 11.84
C GLY A 66 -6.86 -6.65 10.63
N ARG A 67 -6.46 -6.26 9.41
CA ARG A 67 -7.18 -6.62 8.18
C ARG A 67 -6.89 -8.06 7.74
N GLY A 68 -7.87 -8.66 7.07
CA GLY A 68 -7.79 -10.02 6.56
C GLY A 68 -6.85 -10.18 5.35
N GLN A 69 -6.78 -11.42 4.84
CA GLN A 69 -5.90 -11.76 3.73
C GLN A 69 -6.30 -11.08 2.41
N SER A 70 -7.61 -10.92 2.16
CA SER A 70 -8.12 -10.27 0.94
C SER A 70 -7.75 -8.79 0.89
N GLU A 71 -7.81 -8.09 2.02
CA GLU A 71 -7.38 -6.69 2.11
C GLU A 71 -5.86 -6.53 1.98
N GLN A 72 -5.09 -7.46 2.55
CA GLN A 72 -3.63 -7.48 2.38
C GLN A 72 -3.24 -7.70 0.92
N LEU A 73 -3.94 -8.60 0.21
CA LEU A 73 -3.75 -8.81 -1.21
C LEU A 73 -4.10 -7.55 -2.02
N ALA A 74 -5.21 -6.89 -1.71
CA ALA A 74 -5.60 -5.64 -2.36
C ALA A 74 -4.55 -4.53 -2.17
N LEU A 75 -3.96 -4.40 -0.98
CA LEU A 75 -2.83 -3.49 -0.73
C LEU A 75 -1.64 -3.81 -1.63
N LEU A 76 -1.23 -5.09 -1.66
CA LEU A 76 -0.07 -5.52 -2.42
C LEU A 76 -0.23 -5.24 -3.92
N GLU A 77 -1.40 -5.55 -4.48
CA GLU A 77 -1.69 -5.35 -5.90
C GLU A 77 -1.74 -3.87 -6.28
N GLU A 78 -2.42 -3.02 -5.50
CA GLU A 78 -2.48 -1.57 -5.80
C GLU A 78 -1.11 -0.89 -5.60
N ALA A 79 -0.31 -1.36 -4.62
CA ALA A 79 1.06 -0.89 -4.45
C ALA A 79 1.93 -1.28 -5.65
N TYR A 80 1.82 -2.52 -6.14
CA TYR A 80 2.55 -2.99 -7.31
C TYR A 80 2.18 -2.21 -8.57
N ILE A 81 0.88 -1.98 -8.80
CA ILE A 81 0.39 -1.14 -9.91
C ILE A 81 0.95 0.28 -9.83
N ALA A 82 1.06 0.83 -8.62
CA ALA A 82 1.61 2.16 -8.39
C ALA A 82 3.15 2.22 -8.43
N GLY A 83 3.85 1.07 -8.48
CA GLY A 83 5.30 1.01 -8.31
C GLY A 83 5.76 1.50 -6.93
N ALA A 84 4.91 1.35 -5.92
CA ALA A 84 5.18 1.79 -4.57
C ALA A 84 6.20 0.86 -3.88
N PRO A 85 7.10 1.42 -3.05
CA PRO A 85 8.08 0.63 -2.31
C PRO A 85 7.44 0.04 -1.05
N ILE A 86 6.97 -1.21 -1.13
CA ILE A 86 6.43 -1.95 0.03
C ILE A 86 7.00 -3.37 0.10
#